data_AF-A0AAX4JDV7-F1
#
_entry.id   AF-A0AAX4JDV7-F1
#
_cell.length_a   1.000
_cell.length_b   1.000
_cell.length_c   1.000
_cell.angle_alpha   90.00
_cell.angle_beta   90.00
_cell.angle_gamma   90.00
#
_symmetry.space_group_name_H-M   'P 1'
#
loop_
_entity.id
_entity.type
_entity.pdbx_description
1 polymer ?
#
loop_
_entity_poly.entity_id
_entity_poly.type
_entity_poly.pdbx_seq_one_letter_code
_entity_poly.pdbx_strand_id
1 'polypeptide(L)'
;MYNDKYTRILLKYKIYLFNQGFIKKEDLDDRKIFSKHIKILYDKMFLKIDQEVTKSLIHLIKMPFCVHPATTLLSLPIDPNSLDNFEKTYLIKLKDVIENPNVLNESFRILDSWICSKKKMNFF
;
A
#
# COMPACT_ATOMS: atom_id res chain seq x y z
N MET A 1 -13.89 20.34 -3.35
CA MET A 1 -12.83 21.12 -2.67
C MET A 1 -11.79 20.14 -2.17
N TYR A 2 -10.52 20.30 -2.55
CA TYR A 2 -9.45 19.37 -2.18
C TYR A 2 -9.08 19.54 -0.69
N ASN A 3 -8.70 18.44 -0.03
CA ASN A 3 -8.46 18.42 1.42
C ASN A 3 -6.98 18.73 1.73
N ASP A 4 -6.73 19.69 2.63
CA ASP A 4 -5.39 20.17 2.99
C ASP A 4 -4.49 19.08 3.58
N LYS A 5 -5.05 18.14 4.34
CA LYS A 5 -4.30 17.02 4.93
C LYS A 5 -3.77 16.08 3.86
N TYR A 6 -4.63 15.63 2.94
CA TYR A 6 -4.22 14.72 1.86
C TYR A 6 -3.27 15.40 0.90
N THR A 7 -3.50 16.68 0.65
CA THR A 7 -2.59 17.53 -0.12
C THR A 7 -1.16 17.47 0.42
N ARG A 8 -0.97 17.67 1.74
CA ARG A 8 0.37 17.59 2.35
C ARG A 8 1.01 16.22 2.19
N ILE A 9 0.22 15.15 2.30
CA ILE A 9 0.70 13.78 2.10
C ILE A 9 1.18 13.59 0.65
N LEU A 10 0.39 14.03 -0.35
CA LEU A 10 0.76 13.90 -1.75
C LEU A 10 2.01 14.71 -2.10
N LEU A 11 2.23 15.86 -1.46
CA LEU A 11 3.44 16.67 -1.64
C LEU A 11 4.72 15.99 -1.13
N LYS A 12 4.64 15.02 -0.20
CA LYS A 12 5.79 14.16 0.19
C LYS A 12 6.40 13.47 -1.04
N TYR A 13 5.57 13.19 -2.05
CA TYR A 13 5.96 12.50 -3.29
C TYR A 13 6.25 13.45 -4.46
N LYS A 14 6.49 14.75 -4.22
CA LYS A 14 6.80 15.72 -5.29
C LYS A 14 8.03 15.34 -6.13
N ILE A 15 9.04 14.73 -5.50
CA ILE A 15 10.25 14.25 -6.17
C ILE A 15 9.89 13.13 -7.16
N TYR A 16 9.01 12.21 -6.76
CA TYR A 16 8.54 11.16 -7.65
C TYR A 16 7.82 11.75 -8.87
N LEU A 17 6.95 12.76 -8.66
CA LEU A 17 6.25 13.43 -9.76
C LEU A 17 7.20 14.15 -10.71
N PHE A 18 8.25 14.79 -10.19
CA PHE A 18 9.33 15.36 -11.01
C PHE A 18 10.04 14.28 -11.83
N ASN A 19 10.43 13.17 -11.19
CA ASN A 19 11.13 12.07 -11.86
C ASN A 19 10.27 11.41 -12.96
N GLN A 20 8.95 11.42 -12.81
CA GLN A 20 8.01 10.94 -13.82
C GLN A 20 7.66 12.00 -14.89
N GLY A 21 8.24 13.20 -14.81
CA GLY A 21 8.01 14.28 -15.78
C GLY A 21 6.68 15.02 -15.64
N PHE A 22 5.96 14.82 -14.52
CA PHE A 22 4.69 15.52 -14.27
C PHE A 22 4.88 16.95 -13.75
N ILE A 23 6.05 17.27 -13.23
CA ILE A 23 6.39 18.56 -12.61
C ILE A 23 7.76 19.01 -13.13
N LYS A 24 7.97 20.32 -13.31
CA LYS A 24 9.26 20.88 -13.74
C LYS A 24 10.18 21.13 -12.55
N LYS A 25 11.49 21.22 -12.79
CA LYS A 25 12.49 21.49 -11.73
C LYS A 25 12.19 22.81 -11.00
N GLU A 26 11.78 23.83 -11.74
CA GLU A 26 11.39 25.16 -11.22
C GLU A 26 10.24 25.09 -10.20
N ASP A 27 9.35 24.11 -10.35
CA ASP A 27 8.18 23.96 -9.49
C ASP A 27 8.53 23.28 -8.16
N LEU A 28 9.69 22.60 -8.02
CA LEU A 28 10.06 21.85 -6.81
C LEU A 28 10.21 22.73 -5.57
N ASP A 29 10.68 23.96 -5.76
CA ASP A 29 10.92 24.95 -4.70
C ASP A 29 9.79 25.99 -4.60
N ASP A 30 8.80 25.92 -5.51
CA ASP A 30 7.68 26.85 -5.52
C ASP A 30 6.71 26.54 -4.38
N ARG A 31 6.51 27.53 -3.49
CA ARG A 31 5.50 27.47 -2.41
C ARG A 31 4.07 27.34 -2.96
N LYS A 32 3.83 27.65 -4.23
CA LYS A 32 2.55 27.51 -4.94
C LYS A 32 2.47 26.30 -5.86
N ILE A 33 3.43 25.36 -5.81
CA ILE A 33 3.42 24.10 -6.58
C ILE A 33 2.06 23.38 -6.51
N PHE A 34 1.44 23.43 -5.33
CA PHE A 34 0.15 22.84 -5.07
C PHE A 34 -0.96 23.44 -5.93
N SER A 35 -1.20 24.75 -5.85
CA SER A 35 -2.28 25.39 -6.60
C SER A 35 -2.14 25.21 -8.11
N LYS A 36 -0.89 25.12 -8.59
CA LYS A 36 -0.56 24.92 -10.00
C LYS A 36 -0.83 23.49 -10.48
N HIS A 37 -0.56 22.48 -9.65
CA HIS A 37 -0.54 21.07 -10.05
C HIS A 37 -1.52 20.17 -9.28
N ILE A 38 -2.43 20.75 -8.49
CA ILE A 38 -3.42 20.04 -7.65
C ILE A 38 -4.21 18.98 -8.41
N LYS A 39 -4.63 19.29 -9.64
CA LYS A 39 -5.38 18.37 -10.48
C LYS A 39 -4.53 17.16 -10.86
N ILE A 40 -3.29 17.39 -11.29
CA ILE A 40 -2.34 16.32 -11.65
C ILE A 40 -2.02 15.46 -10.42
N LEU A 41 -1.80 16.08 -9.26
CA LEU A 41 -1.55 15.39 -7.99
C LEU A 41 -2.68 14.41 -7.66
N TYR A 42 -3.93 14.88 -7.66
CA TYR A 42 -5.07 14.02 -7.36
C TYR A 42 -5.32 12.99 -8.46
N ASP A 43 -5.26 13.36 -9.73
CA ASP A 43 -5.54 12.44 -10.85
C ASP A 43 -4.52 11.28 -10.93
N LYS A 44 -3.26 11.55 -10.55
CA LYS A 44 -2.16 10.57 -10.67
C LYS A 44 -1.88 9.82 -9.37
N MET A 45 -1.93 10.49 -8.22
CA MET A 45 -1.43 9.92 -6.96
C MET A 45 -2.54 9.60 -5.95
N PHE A 46 -3.77 10.07 -6.16
CA PHE A 46 -4.87 9.71 -5.26
C PHE A 46 -5.25 8.24 -5.44
N LEU A 47 -5.52 7.56 -4.32
CA LEU A 47 -5.88 6.15 -4.31
C LEU A 47 -7.20 5.93 -5.06
N LYS A 48 -7.16 5.08 -6.08
CA LYS A 48 -8.36 4.64 -6.80
C LYS A 48 -8.86 3.37 -6.14
N ILE A 49 -9.96 3.50 -5.40
CA ILE A 49 -10.57 2.38 -4.67
C ILE A 49 -11.60 1.72 -5.58
N ASP A 50 -11.57 0.39 -5.68
CA ASP A 50 -12.67 -0.35 -6.26
C ASP A 50 -13.87 -0.28 -5.30
N GLN A 51 -14.90 0.46 -5.70
CA GLN A 51 -16.01 0.76 -4.80
C GLN A 51 -16.89 -0.47 -4.55
N GLU A 52 -17.00 -1.37 -5.53
CA GLU A 52 -17.93 -2.51 -5.46
C GLU A 52 -17.50 -3.53 -4.40
N VAL A 53 -16.19 -3.64 -4.13
CA VAL A 53 -15.69 -4.53 -3.06
C VAL A 53 -16.00 -4.01 -1.66
N THR A 54 -16.43 -2.74 -1.52
CA THR A 54 -16.68 -2.10 -0.22
C THR A 54 -18.17 -1.86 0.06
N LYS A 55 -19.02 -1.77 -0.98
CA LYS A 55 -20.46 -1.44 -0.83
C LYS A 55 -21.29 -2.59 -0.27
N SER A 56 -20.90 -3.83 -0.58
CA SER A 56 -21.75 -5.00 -0.38
C SER A 56 -21.09 -6.02 0.53
N LEU A 57 -21.86 -6.59 1.46
CA LEU A 57 -21.39 -7.60 2.40
C LEU A 57 -21.19 -8.98 1.76
N ILE A 58 -21.75 -9.21 0.56
CA ILE A 58 -21.68 -10.51 -0.12
C ILE A 58 -20.47 -10.63 -1.06
N HIS A 59 -19.66 -9.58 -1.20
CA HIS A 59 -18.51 -9.63 -2.09
C HIS A 59 -17.45 -10.59 -1.56
N LEU A 60 -17.02 -11.54 -2.40
CA LEU A 60 -16.00 -12.52 -2.04
C LEU A 60 -14.61 -11.91 -2.26
N ILE A 61 -13.81 -11.86 -1.20
CA ILE A 61 -12.43 -11.36 -1.25
C ILE A 61 -11.45 -12.53 -1.13
N LYS A 62 -10.31 -12.40 -1.79
CA LYS A 62 -9.22 -13.39 -1.72
C LYS A 62 -8.78 -13.60 -0.27
N MET A 63 -8.72 -14.86 0.15
CA MET A 63 -8.22 -15.23 1.47
C MET A 63 -6.71 -14.90 1.61
N PRO A 64 -6.24 -14.45 2.79
CA PRO A 64 -4.81 -14.34 3.07
C PRO A 64 -4.07 -15.66 2.84
N PHE A 65 -2.78 -15.59 2.53
CA PHE A 65 -1.88 -16.71 2.21
C PHE A 65 -2.24 -17.53 0.97
N CYS A 66 -3.28 -17.16 0.21
CA CYS A 66 -3.55 -17.81 -1.09
C CYS A 66 -2.44 -17.58 -2.11
N VAL A 67 -2.11 -18.63 -2.85
CA VAL A 67 -1.22 -18.58 -4.02
C VAL A 67 -2.01 -18.02 -5.21
N HIS A 68 -1.47 -17.01 -5.88
CA HIS A 68 -2.01 -16.54 -7.15
C HIS A 68 -1.64 -17.51 -8.28
N PRO A 69 -2.60 -18.07 -9.04
CA PRO A 69 -2.32 -19.15 -9.99
C PRO A 69 -1.36 -18.73 -11.11
N ALA A 70 -1.53 -17.54 -11.70
CA ALA A 70 -0.69 -17.10 -12.81
C ALA A 70 0.73 -16.68 -12.39
N THR A 71 0.88 -15.90 -11.32
CA THR A 71 2.18 -15.37 -10.88
C THR A 71 2.91 -16.26 -9.88
N THR A 72 2.22 -17.24 -9.31
CA THR A 72 2.69 -18.11 -8.21
C THR A 72 3.06 -17.37 -6.91
N LEU A 73 2.69 -16.09 -6.81
CA LEU A 73 2.95 -15.26 -5.63
C LEU A 73 1.97 -15.56 -4.50
N LEU A 74 2.46 -15.53 -3.26
CA LEU A 74 1.62 -15.63 -2.07
C LEU A 74 1.03 -14.27 -1.67
N SER A 75 -0.19 -14.31 -1.13
CA SER A 75 -0.90 -13.12 -0.64
C SER A 75 -0.60 -12.92 0.84
N LEU A 76 0.56 -12.36 1.14
CA LEU A 76 1.08 -12.24 2.51
C LEU A 76 0.65 -10.92 3.16
N PRO A 77 0.48 -10.90 4.50
CA PRO A 77 0.19 -9.67 5.24
C PRO A 77 1.36 -8.68 5.12
N ILE A 78 1.03 -7.38 5.03
CA ILE A 78 2.00 -6.28 4.97
C ILE A 78 1.79 -5.41 6.21
N ASP A 79 2.84 -5.15 6.99
CA ASP A 79 2.78 -4.23 8.13
C ASP A 79 2.70 -2.77 7.63
N PRO A 80 1.61 -2.03 7.95
CA PRO A 80 1.48 -0.62 7.58
C PRO A 80 2.62 0.26 8.10
N ASN A 81 3.25 -0.10 9.22
CA ASN A 81 4.32 0.68 9.82
C ASN A 81 5.67 0.51 9.10
N SER A 82 5.81 -0.53 8.28
CA SER A 82 7.04 -0.82 7.53
C SER A 82 6.90 -0.55 6.03
N LEU A 83 5.82 0.11 5.59
CA LEU A 83 5.55 0.36 4.16
C LEU A 83 6.64 1.16 3.46
N ASP A 84 7.30 2.09 4.17
CA ASP A 84 8.41 2.88 3.61
C ASP A 84 9.63 1.99 3.23
N ASN A 85 9.73 0.79 3.82
CA ASN A 85 10.78 -0.20 3.55
C ASN A 85 10.28 -1.39 2.72
N PHE A 86 9.09 -1.29 2.12
CA PHE A 86 8.52 -2.38 1.33
C PHE A 86 9.22 -2.49 -0.03
N GLU A 87 9.98 -3.58 -0.20
CA GLU A 87 10.73 -3.89 -1.42
C GLU A 87 10.08 -5.03 -2.23
N LYS A 88 10.51 -5.22 -3.49
CA LYS A 88 10.03 -6.36 -4.30
C LYS A 88 10.43 -7.72 -3.73
N THR A 89 11.47 -7.75 -2.88
CA THR A 89 11.94 -8.95 -2.17
C THR A 89 10.91 -9.51 -1.19
N TYR A 90 9.90 -8.72 -0.79
CA TYR A 90 8.78 -9.18 0.02
C TYR A 90 7.76 -10.01 -0.78
N LEU A 91 7.88 -10.06 -2.11
CA LEU A 91 7.03 -10.88 -2.97
C LEU A 91 7.55 -12.33 -3.01
N ILE A 92 7.01 -13.16 -2.13
CA ILE A 92 7.37 -14.57 -2.01
C ILE A 92 6.58 -15.43 -3.01
N LYS A 93 7.27 -16.27 -3.78
CA LYS A 93 6.65 -17.26 -4.68
C LYS A 93 6.47 -18.60 -3.99
N LEU A 94 5.58 -19.42 -4.52
CA LEU A 94 5.36 -20.78 -4.04
C LEU A 94 6.64 -21.63 -4.05
N LYS A 95 7.48 -21.47 -5.09
CA LYS A 95 8.76 -22.18 -5.18
C LYS A 95 9.67 -21.90 -3.96
N ASP A 96 9.76 -20.64 -3.55
CA ASP A 96 10.61 -20.22 -2.44
C ASP A 96 10.15 -20.87 -1.12
N VAL A 97 8.83 -21.03 -0.94
CA VAL A 97 8.24 -21.70 0.23
C VAL A 97 8.49 -23.20 0.21
N ILE A 98 8.43 -23.84 -0.96
CA ILE A 98 8.73 -25.26 -1.12
C ILE A 98 10.21 -25.54 -0.80
N GLU A 99 11.10 -24.66 -1.26
CA GLU A 99 12.54 -24.79 -1.00
C GLU A 99 12.90 -24.49 0.46
N ASN A 100 12.29 -23.47 1.05
CA ASN A 100 12.52 -23.10 2.44
C ASN A 100 11.25 -22.51 3.08
N PRO A 101 10.47 -23.30 3.84
CA PRO A 101 9.26 -22.81 4.50
C PRO A 101 9.48 -21.64 5.47
N ASN A 102 10.69 -21.49 6.01
CA ASN A 102 11.03 -20.44 6.97
C ASN A 102 10.95 -19.02 6.39
N VAL A 103 10.89 -18.86 5.06
CA VAL A 103 10.66 -17.56 4.43
C VAL A 103 9.33 -16.91 4.86
N LEU A 104 8.39 -17.71 5.37
CA LEU A 104 7.10 -17.24 5.88
C LEU A 104 7.13 -16.75 7.34
N ASN A 105 8.24 -16.94 8.07
CA ASN A 105 8.30 -16.63 9.51
C ASN A 105 7.96 -15.17 9.82
N GLU A 106 8.41 -14.24 8.98
CA GLU A 106 8.08 -12.82 9.14
C GLU A 106 6.59 -12.55 8.92
N SER A 107 5.98 -13.21 7.93
CA SER A 107 4.54 -13.09 7.68
C SER A 107 3.71 -13.65 8.82
N PHE A 108 4.15 -14.77 9.42
CA PHE A 108 3.51 -15.32 10.61
C PHE A 108 3.69 -14.40 11.82
N ARG A 109 4.87 -13.82 12.02
CA ARG A 109 5.12 -12.83 13.08
C ARG A 109 4.18 -11.62 12.96
N ILE A 110 3.99 -11.09 11.75
CA ILE A 110 3.06 -9.99 11.49
C ILE A 110 1.63 -10.43 11.82
N LEU A 111 1.19 -11.59 11.33
CA LEU A 111 -0.15 -12.12 11.60
C LEU A 111 -0.40 -12.31 13.11
N ASP A 112 0.55 -12.91 13.82
CA ASP A 112 0.47 -13.15 15.26
C ASP A 112 0.37 -11.85 16.03
N SER A 113 1.10 -10.81 15.61
CA SER A 113 1.00 -9.48 16.22
C SER A 113 -0.41 -8.91 16.13
N TRP A 114 -1.10 -9.11 15.00
CA TRP A 114 -2.46 -8.63 14.78
C TRP A 114 -3.49 -9.44 15.56
N ILE A 115 -3.35 -10.77 15.60
CA ILE A 115 -4.24 -11.65 16.38
C ILE A 115 -4.09 -11.37 17.88
N CYS A 116 -2.85 -11.28 18.38
CA CYS A 116 -2.57 -11.01 19.78
C CYS A 116 -3.02 -9.61 20.20
N SER A 117 -2.86 -8.60 19.33
CA SER A 117 -3.39 -7.25 19.58
C SER A 117 -4.92 -7.26 19.71
N LYS A 118 -5.62 -8.07 18.90
CA LYS A 118 -7.08 -8.18 19.00
C LYS A 118 -7.55 -8.87 20.28
N LYS A 119 -6.78 -9.81 20.85
CA LYS A 119 -7.10 -10.42 22.15
C LYS A 119 -7.09 -9.43 23.32
N LYS A 120 -6.40 -8.28 23.20
CA LYS A 120 -6.42 -7.20 24.21
C LYS A 120 -7.63 -6.26 24.06
N MET A 121 -8.30 -6.30 22.91
CA MET A 121 -9.57 -5.62 22.69
C MET A 121 -10.69 -6.54 23.16
N ASN A 122 -10.89 -6.58 24.48
CA ASN A 122 -12.15 -7.06 25.03
C ASN A 122 -13.26 -6.19 24.42
N PHE A 123 -14.02 -6.77 23.50
CA PHE A 123 -15.33 -6.24 23.15
C PHE A 123 -16.20 -6.41 24.41
N PHE A 124 -16.24 -5.36 25.23
CA PHE A 124 -17.33 -5.13 26.17
C PHE A 124 -18.55 -4.69 25.37
#